data_AF-A0A843W2D8-F1
#
_entry.id   AF-A0A843W2D8-F1
#
_cell.length_a   1.000
_cell.length_b   1.000
_cell.length_c   1.000
_cell.angle_alpha   90.00
_cell.angle_beta   90.00
_cell.angle_gamma   90.00
#
_symmetry.space_group_name_H-M   'P 1'
#
loop_
_entity.id
_entity.type
_entity.pdbx_description
1 polymer ?
#
loop_
_entity_poly.entity_id
_entity_poly.type
_entity_poly.pdbx_seq_one_letter_code
_entity_poly.pdbx_strand_id
1 'polypeptide(L)'
;LVLVSVFLAQGGGWCHNVTNCLYRSRRGRLGTSKAMTTTSFNGILNDRMDLNPDFYNWNKIKIRYCDGSSYTGDVESVDSKTNLHYRGARIFLAVMDELLAKGMKNAENVCAS
;
A
#
# COMPACT_ATOMS: atom_id res chain seq x y z
N LEU A 1 25.42 -10.39 5.11
CA LEU A 1 24.44 -9.50 4.43
C LEU A 1 23.50 -8.98 5.49
N VAL A 2 23.62 -7.72 5.87
CA VAL A 2 22.64 -7.07 6.73
C VAL A 2 21.40 -6.80 5.87
N LEU A 3 20.26 -7.39 6.21
CA LEU A 3 19.01 -7.18 5.48
C LEU A 3 18.29 -5.97 6.07
N VAL A 4 18.05 -4.96 5.24
CA VAL A 4 17.36 -3.72 5.61
C VAL A 4 16.28 -3.40 4.58
N SER A 5 15.17 -2.81 5.02
CA SER A 5 13.99 -2.59 4.17
C SER A 5 13.40 -1.19 4.31
N VAL A 6 13.06 -0.55 3.19
CA VAL A 6 12.23 0.65 3.15
C VAL A 6 10.84 0.28 2.64
N PHE A 7 9.83 0.58 3.43
CA PHE A 7 8.42 0.37 3.16
C PHE A 7 7.73 1.72 2.95
N LEU A 8 7.02 1.88 1.83
CA LEU A 8 6.17 3.03 1.57
C LEU A 8 4.71 2.63 1.37
N ALA A 9 3.82 3.17 2.22
CA ALA A 9 2.38 3.05 2.04
C ALA A 9 1.89 4.11 1.06
N GLN A 10 1.35 3.72 -0.10
CA GLN A 10 0.80 4.70 -1.03
C GLN A 10 -0.33 5.49 -0.36
N GLY A 11 -0.22 6.83 -0.36
CA GLY A 11 -1.30 7.73 0.04
C GLY A 11 -2.32 7.98 -1.07
N GLY A 12 -3.18 8.98 -0.87
CA GLY A 12 -4.14 9.40 -1.90
C GLY A 12 -5.48 9.89 -1.39
N GLY A 13 -5.61 10.15 -0.08
CA GLY A 13 -6.86 10.54 0.55
C GLY A 13 -7.84 9.38 0.71
N TRP A 14 -9.04 9.68 1.19
CA TRP A 14 -10.10 8.70 1.47
C TRP A 14 -11.42 9.13 0.82
N CYS A 15 -12.36 8.20 0.72
CA CYS A 15 -13.74 8.51 0.40
C CYS A 15 -14.57 8.54 1.70
N HIS A 16 -15.59 9.41 1.77
CA HIS A 16 -16.34 9.66 3.01
C HIS A 16 -17.84 9.34 2.89
N ASN A 17 -18.31 8.94 1.71
CA ASN A 17 -19.68 8.48 1.51
C ASN A 17 -19.74 7.43 0.38
N VAL A 18 -20.84 6.67 0.33
CA VAL A 18 -21.02 5.56 -0.62
C VAL A 18 -20.84 6.01 -2.08
N THR A 19 -21.42 7.15 -2.46
CA THR A 19 -21.32 7.69 -3.83
C THR A 19 -19.87 7.98 -4.23
N ASN A 20 -19.10 8.64 -3.36
CA ASN A 20 -17.70 8.96 -3.60
C ASN A 20 -16.83 7.69 -3.64
N CYS A 21 -17.06 6.75 -2.72
CA CYS A 21 -16.35 5.47 -2.70
C CYS A 21 -16.64 4.65 -3.96
N LEU A 22 -17.89 4.60 -4.40
CA LEU A 22 -18.27 3.90 -5.62
C LEU A 22 -17.62 4.52 -6.85
N TYR A 23 -17.65 5.84 -6.97
CA TYR A 23 -16.96 6.55 -8.05
C TYR A 23 -15.46 6.19 -8.07
N ARG A 24 -14.82 6.24 -6.89
CA ARG A 24 -13.39 5.95 -6.73
C ARG A 24 -13.04 4.50 -7.08
N SER A 25 -13.92 3.55 -6.76
CA SER A 25 -13.75 2.12 -7.08
C SER A 25 -13.88 1.81 -8.58
N ARG A 26 -14.61 2.63 -9.34
CA ARG A 26 -14.91 2.39 -10.77
C ARG A 26 -14.03 3.18 -11.72
N ARG A 27 -13.56 4.37 -11.30
CA ARG A 27 -12.90 5.34 -12.20
C ARG A 27 -11.47 5.69 -11.78
N GLY A 28 -11.03 5.25 -10.60
CA GLY A 28 -9.75 5.65 -10.02
C GLY A 28 -8.76 4.49 -9.85
N ARG A 29 -7.48 4.85 -9.73
CA ARG A 29 -6.38 3.92 -9.39
C ARG A 29 -6.22 3.66 -7.88
N LEU A 30 -7.12 4.23 -7.05
CA LEU A 30 -7.02 4.28 -5.58
C LEU A 30 -8.24 3.69 -4.86
N GLY A 31 -9.11 3.01 -5.58
CA GLY A 31 -10.30 2.32 -5.04
C GLY A 31 -10.48 0.90 -5.60
N THR A 32 -9.54 0.43 -6.40
CA THR A 32 -9.55 -0.90 -7.01
C THR A 32 -8.14 -1.28 -7.47
N SER A 33 -7.78 -2.56 -7.31
CA SER A 33 -6.55 -3.12 -7.85
C SER A 33 -6.60 -3.33 -9.37
N LYS A 34 -7.81 -3.46 -9.95
CA LYS A 34 -8.01 -3.70 -11.39
C LYS A 34 -7.51 -2.54 -12.27
N ALA A 35 -7.44 -1.34 -11.72
CA ALA A 35 -6.99 -0.13 -12.40
C ALA A 35 -5.58 0.31 -11.97
N MET A 36 -4.85 -0.55 -11.25
CA MET A 36 -3.48 -0.25 -10.85
C MET A 36 -2.51 -0.54 -12.00
N THR A 37 -1.77 0.49 -12.41
CA THR A 37 -0.64 0.36 -13.34
C THR A 37 0.66 0.23 -12.58
N THR A 38 1.71 -0.25 -13.25
CA THR A 38 3.09 -0.23 -12.74
C THR A 38 3.48 1.18 -12.27
N THR A 39 4.24 1.26 -11.19
CA THR A 39 4.75 2.52 -10.64
C THR A 39 6.26 2.43 -10.50
N SER A 40 6.95 3.53 -10.78
CA SER A 40 8.37 3.64 -10.53
C SER A 40 8.67 3.84 -9.04
N PHE A 41 9.86 3.39 -8.66
CA PHE A 41 10.47 3.72 -7.38
C PHE A 41 11.25 5.02 -7.53
N ASN A 42 10.86 6.04 -6.76
CA ASN A 42 11.46 7.37 -6.76
C ASN A 42 11.65 7.82 -5.30
N GLY A 43 12.37 8.93 -5.10
CA GLY A 43 12.66 9.45 -3.75
C GLY A 43 13.38 8.41 -2.90
N ILE A 44 12.86 8.15 -1.69
CA ILE A 44 13.43 7.18 -0.73
C ILE A 44 13.46 5.73 -1.25
N LEU A 45 12.71 5.40 -2.31
CA LEU A 45 12.74 4.09 -2.95
C LEU A 45 13.70 4.02 -4.15
N ASN A 46 14.30 5.14 -4.58
CA ASN A 46 15.17 5.17 -5.74
C ASN A 46 16.41 4.28 -5.52
N ASP A 47 16.94 3.69 -6.59
CA ASP A 47 18.11 2.79 -6.60
C ASP A 47 19.43 3.46 -6.93
N ARG A 48 19.40 4.71 -7.33
CA ARG A 48 20.62 5.47 -7.57
C ARG A 48 21.08 6.18 -6.31
N MET A 49 22.34 5.97 -5.97
CA MET A 49 23.00 6.57 -4.80
C MET A 49 23.01 8.10 -4.83
N ASP A 50 23.08 8.73 -6.01
CA ASP A 50 23.04 10.20 -6.15
C ASP A 50 21.67 10.81 -5.82
N LEU A 51 20.59 10.02 -5.92
CA LEU A 51 19.22 10.45 -5.64
C LEU A 51 18.70 9.96 -4.28
N ASN A 52 19.26 8.87 -3.76
CA ASN A 52 18.88 8.24 -2.50
C ASN A 52 20.11 7.71 -1.75
N PRO A 53 20.99 8.58 -1.25
CA PRO A 53 22.26 8.18 -0.66
C PRO A 53 22.09 7.25 0.55
N ASP A 54 20.98 7.40 1.28
CA ASP A 54 20.74 6.67 2.53
C ASP A 54 20.23 5.24 2.31
N PHE A 55 19.39 5.02 1.27
CA PHE A 55 18.66 3.75 1.10
C PHE A 55 18.77 3.11 -0.29
N TYR A 56 19.64 3.60 -1.19
CA TYR A 56 19.72 3.10 -2.57
C TYR A 56 19.93 1.58 -2.68
N ASN A 57 20.63 0.96 -1.73
CA ASN A 57 20.93 -0.48 -1.69
C ASN A 57 20.02 -1.29 -0.74
N TRP A 58 19.00 -0.67 -0.13
CA TRP A 58 18.04 -1.38 0.74
C TRP A 58 16.99 -2.12 -0.09
N ASN A 59 16.33 -3.12 0.52
CA ASN A 59 15.13 -3.73 -0.06
C ASN A 59 14.01 -2.69 -0.12
N LYS A 60 13.30 -2.61 -1.25
CA LYS A 60 12.29 -1.58 -1.50
C LYS A 60 10.91 -2.19 -1.66
N ILE A 61 9.98 -1.72 -0.85
CA ILE A 61 8.61 -2.20 -0.84
C ILE A 61 7.68 -0.99 -0.98
N LYS A 62 6.74 -1.08 -1.92
CA LYS A 62 5.69 -0.08 -2.11
C LYS A 62 4.33 -0.74 -2.06
N ILE A 63 3.59 -0.53 -0.99
CA ILE A 63 2.22 -1.04 -0.86
C ILE A 63 1.28 -0.11 -1.62
N ARG A 64 0.51 -0.69 -2.54
CA ARG A 64 -0.43 0.05 -3.39
C ARG A 64 -1.78 0.17 -2.69
N TYR A 65 -2.36 1.37 -2.78
CA TYR A 65 -3.56 1.73 -2.06
C TYR A 65 -4.82 1.53 -2.89
N CYS A 66 -5.76 0.71 -2.40
CA CYS A 66 -7.01 0.39 -3.11
C CYS A 66 -8.26 0.38 -2.24
N ASP A 67 -8.18 0.52 -0.93
CA ASP A 67 -9.34 0.39 -0.04
C ASP A 67 -10.16 1.68 0.10
N GLY A 68 -9.57 2.84 -0.21
CA GLY A 68 -10.26 4.12 -0.12
C GLY A 68 -10.54 4.60 1.31
N SER A 69 -9.97 3.94 2.32
CA SER A 69 -10.15 4.21 3.75
C SER A 69 -8.83 4.33 4.53
N SER A 70 -7.73 4.69 3.87
CA SER A 70 -6.40 4.81 4.47
C SER A 70 -5.96 3.58 5.27
N TYR A 71 -6.34 2.38 4.83
CA TYR A 71 -6.09 1.11 5.52
C TYR A 71 -6.73 0.98 6.91
N THR A 72 -7.73 1.77 7.27
CA THR A 72 -8.34 1.72 8.61
C THR A 72 -9.71 1.03 8.66
N GLY A 73 -10.40 0.92 7.52
CA GLY A 73 -11.73 0.30 7.47
C GLY A 73 -11.70 -1.20 7.78
N ASP A 74 -12.60 -1.67 8.63
CA ASP A 74 -12.82 -3.09 8.90
C ASP A 74 -14.32 -3.40 9.05
N VAL A 75 -14.98 -3.66 7.92
CA VAL A 75 -16.40 -4.01 7.86
C VAL A 75 -16.56 -5.39 7.23
N GLU A 76 -17.21 -6.29 7.95
CA GLU A 76 -17.50 -7.64 7.45
C GLU A 76 -18.54 -7.60 6.34
N SER A 77 -19.66 -6.91 6.56
CA SER A 77 -20.74 -6.82 5.57
C SER A 77 -20.28 -6.12 4.30
N VAL A 78 -20.74 -6.63 3.16
CA VAL A 78 -20.58 -5.99 1.86
C VAL A 78 -21.77 -5.07 1.61
N ASP A 79 -21.54 -3.88 1.06
CA ASP A 79 -22.64 -3.01 0.65
C ASP A 79 -23.45 -3.71 -0.46
N SER A 80 -24.70 -4.06 -0.17
CA SER A 80 -25.52 -4.88 -1.07
C SER A 80 -25.94 -4.16 -2.36
N LYS A 81 -25.89 -2.83 -2.39
CA LYS A 81 -26.29 -2.01 -3.56
C LYS A 81 -25.11 -1.78 -4.51
N THR A 82 -23.91 -1.67 -3.96
CA THR A 82 -22.73 -1.22 -4.68
C THR A 82 -21.62 -2.27 -4.76
N ASN A 83 -21.73 -3.34 -3.98
CA ASN A 83 -20.71 -4.38 -3.80
C ASN A 83 -19.35 -3.82 -3.33
N LEU A 84 -19.38 -2.74 -2.54
CA LEU A 84 -18.18 -2.17 -1.96
C LEU A 84 -17.78 -2.94 -0.69
N HIS A 85 -16.46 -3.13 -0.55
CA HIS A 85 -15.83 -3.73 0.62
C HIS A 85 -14.99 -2.68 1.33
N TYR A 86 -15.24 -2.47 2.62
CA TYR A 86 -14.49 -1.53 3.46
C TYR A 86 -13.56 -2.31 4.40
N ARG A 87 -12.48 -2.88 3.84
CA ARG A 87 -11.60 -3.86 4.52
C ARG A 87 -10.12 -3.45 4.52
N GLY A 88 -9.84 -2.14 4.55
CA GLY A 88 -8.48 -1.58 4.54
C GLY A 88 -7.56 -2.17 5.61
N ALA A 89 -8.04 -2.36 6.85
CA ALA A 89 -7.23 -2.91 7.94
C ALA A 89 -6.82 -4.35 7.66
N ARG A 90 -7.72 -5.16 7.11
CA ARG A 90 -7.43 -6.55 6.73
C ARG A 90 -6.43 -6.63 5.58
N ILE A 91 -6.53 -5.72 4.61
CA ILE A 91 -5.55 -5.62 3.52
C ILE A 91 -4.17 -5.31 4.09
N PHE A 92 -4.06 -4.35 5.01
CA PHE A 92 -2.79 -4.02 5.64
C PHE A 92 -2.18 -5.22 6.37
N LEU A 93 -2.96 -5.91 7.20
CA LEU A 93 -2.48 -7.11 7.91
C LEU A 93 -2.02 -8.20 6.95
N ALA A 94 -2.80 -8.51 5.92
CA ALA A 94 -2.45 -9.52 4.93
C ALA A 94 -1.15 -9.18 4.18
N VAL A 95 -0.95 -7.91 3.83
CA VAL A 95 0.29 -7.48 3.18
C VAL A 95 1.48 -7.56 4.15
N MET A 96 1.31 -7.15 5.41
CA MET A 96 2.38 -7.25 6.41
C MET A 96 2.80 -8.70 6.63
N ASP A 97 1.84 -9.63 6.75
CA ASP A 97 2.11 -11.06 6.88
C ASP A 97 2.89 -11.60 5.67
N GLU A 98 2.52 -11.19 4.46
CA GLU A 98 3.24 -11.58 3.24
C GLU A 98 4.67 -11.03 3.23
N LEU A 99 4.88 -9.77 3.60
CA LEU A 99 6.20 -9.16 3.64
C LEU A 99 7.10 -9.82 4.70
N LEU A 100 6.56 -10.12 5.87
CA LEU A 100 7.26 -10.85 6.92
C LEU A 100 7.68 -12.23 6.42
N ALA A 101 6.78 -12.96 5.74
CA ALA A 101 7.07 -14.27 5.15
C ALA A 101 8.15 -14.20 4.05
N LYS A 102 8.18 -13.12 3.26
CA LYS A 102 9.17 -12.87 2.20
C LYS A 102 10.54 -12.40 2.71
N GLY A 103 10.73 -12.27 4.02
CA GLY A 103 12.03 -12.04 4.63
C GLY A 103 12.14 -10.73 5.42
N MET A 104 11.11 -9.89 5.45
CA MET A 104 11.12 -8.67 6.29
C MET A 104 11.26 -9.01 7.78
N LYS A 105 10.81 -10.20 8.21
CA LYS A 105 11.01 -10.70 9.58
C LYS A 105 12.49 -10.87 9.97
N ASN A 106 13.39 -10.96 8.99
CA ASN A 106 14.83 -11.11 9.19
C ASN A 106 15.58 -9.78 8.99
N ALA A 107 14.86 -8.68 8.75
CA ALA A 107 15.49 -7.38 8.57
C ALA A 107 16.00 -6.84 9.92
N GLU A 108 17.22 -6.29 9.92
CA GLU A 108 17.78 -5.63 11.11
C GLU A 108 17.10 -4.28 11.35
N ASN A 109 16.80 -3.55 10.27
CA ASN A 109 16.11 -2.27 10.32
C ASN A 109 15.02 -2.18 9.25
N VAL A 110 13.91 -1.54 9.62
CA VAL A 110 12.80 -1.22 8.72
C VAL A 110 12.49 0.27 8.83
N CYS A 111 12.57 0.98 7.71
CA CYS A 111 12.08 2.36 7.59
C CYS A 111 10.68 2.34 6.98
N ALA A 112 9.68 2.89 7.69
CA ALA A 112 8.31 3.01 7.21
C ALA A 112 7.98 4.46 6.88
N SER A 113 7.45 4.71 5.67
CA SER A 113 7.09 6.03 5.14
C SER A 113 5.74 6.05 4.44
#